data_AF-A0AA88TWU0-F1
#
_entry.id   AF-A0AA88TWU0-F1
#
_cell.length_a   1.000
_cell.length_b   1.000
_cell.length_c   1.000
_cell.angle_alpha   90.00
_cell.angle_beta   90.00
_cell.angle_gamma   90.00
#
_symmetry.space_group_name_H-M   'P 1'
#
loop_
_entity.id
_entity.type
_entity.pdbx_description
1 polymer ?
#
loop_
_entity_poly.entity_id
_entity_poly.type
_entity_poly.pdbx_seq_one_letter_code
_entity_poly.pdbx_strand_id
1 'polypeptide(L)'
;MQGRGKREVYKVSLSVTKGVLSVEDVLDGDQVEGQGRNELTISSSSLKNLNDLLSKVTYTSTIYHIKTSDLATLTYEEHKAIFIIMIRRPSVPVLYDPGKDVNSQVTIITKTFLRYKELNILIASIRKFYPKIKIIVADDSLKPESVTGNNIEHYIMPPAQGWFAGRNLALSQLTTKYFLWIDDDFEFLKETRIERFVEIMEAVPQLDILGGAVSGDQFYFILEYDEGDENDGGCLRRIRGFHQPLPGYDGCFLVDGVTNYFLARTDAVRSVGFDPFLKRVGHTGSVLVGDQSPPPLTSYHLEVILKRRRQQTEALSSSPDPKPCTWSIKVQTASRSLHRLPR
;
A
#
# COMPACT_ATOMS: atom_id res chain seq x y z
N MET A 1 34.48 -13.89 -49.13
CA MET A 1 33.36 -14.73 -48.66
C MET A 1 33.95 -15.98 -48.00
N GLN A 2 34.09 -15.99 -46.68
CA GLN A 2 34.43 -17.20 -45.92
C GLN A 2 33.11 -17.93 -45.62
N GLY A 3 33.04 -19.21 -46.01
CA GLY A 3 31.87 -20.04 -45.80
C GLY A 3 31.58 -20.22 -44.33
N ARG A 4 30.35 -19.88 -43.90
CA ARG A 4 29.81 -20.31 -42.61
C ARG A 4 29.69 -21.83 -42.63
N GLY A 5 30.59 -22.52 -41.94
CA GLY A 5 30.44 -23.94 -41.64
C GLY A 5 29.08 -24.20 -40.99
N LYS A 6 28.39 -25.23 -41.47
CA LYS A 6 27.11 -25.68 -40.90
C LYS A 6 27.39 -26.11 -39.45
N ARG A 7 26.87 -25.38 -38.46
CA ARG A 7 27.02 -25.71 -37.03
C ARG A 7 26.45 -27.12 -36.78
N GLU A 8 27.26 -28.00 -36.19
CA GLU A 8 26.85 -29.38 -35.94
C GLU A 8 25.90 -29.50 -34.73
N VAL A 9 26.11 -28.70 -33.68
CA VAL A 9 25.29 -28.69 -32.46
C VAL A 9 25.28 -27.30 -31.80
N TYR A 10 24.10 -26.82 -31.41
CA TYR A 10 23.90 -25.66 -30.54
C TYR A 10 23.81 -26.15 -29.10
N LYS A 11 24.53 -25.51 -28.17
CA LYS A 11 24.51 -25.84 -26.74
C LYS A 11 24.29 -24.59 -25.90
N VAL A 12 23.26 -24.60 -25.06
CA VAL A 12 22.93 -23.53 -24.11
C VAL A 12 22.92 -24.11 -22.71
N SER A 13 23.55 -23.41 -21.77
CA SER A 13 23.52 -23.76 -20.35
C SER A 13 22.86 -22.65 -19.55
N LEU A 14 21.95 -23.02 -18.65
CA LEU A 14 21.30 -22.14 -17.70
C LEU A 14 21.69 -22.57 -16.28
N SER A 15 21.97 -21.60 -15.41
CA SER A 15 22.21 -21.86 -13.99
C SER A 15 21.50 -20.85 -13.09
N VAL A 16 21.05 -21.31 -11.94
CA VAL A 16 20.35 -20.54 -10.90
C VAL A 16 20.93 -20.84 -9.52
N THR A 17 20.69 -19.98 -8.53
CA THR A 17 21.32 -20.07 -7.20
C THR A 17 20.39 -20.58 -6.10
N LYS A 18 19.07 -20.41 -6.24
CA LYS A 18 18.07 -20.66 -5.18
C LYS A 18 16.92 -21.58 -5.59
N GLY A 19 16.92 -22.07 -6.83
CA GLY A 19 15.87 -22.94 -7.33
C GLY A 19 16.40 -24.01 -8.26
N VAL A 20 15.47 -24.64 -8.97
CA VAL A 20 15.73 -25.69 -9.95
C VAL A 20 15.07 -25.34 -11.27
N LEU A 21 15.67 -25.85 -12.34
CA LEU A 21 15.26 -25.65 -13.72
C LEU A 21 14.78 -26.98 -14.30
N SER A 22 13.70 -26.92 -15.05
CA SER A 22 13.17 -28.05 -15.80
C SER A 22 12.74 -27.59 -17.18
N VAL A 23 12.53 -28.53 -18.10
CA VAL A 23 11.92 -28.25 -19.41
C VAL A 23 10.65 -29.08 -19.49
N GLU A 24 9.52 -28.44 -19.80
CA GLU A 24 8.25 -29.12 -20.02
C GLU A 24 8.22 -29.81 -21.40
N ASP A 25 7.45 -30.89 -21.52
CA ASP A 25 7.20 -31.61 -22.77
C ASP A 25 8.46 -32.05 -23.54
N VAL A 26 9.49 -32.53 -22.84
CA VAL A 26 10.71 -33.11 -23.45
C VAL A 26 10.38 -34.44 -24.13
N LEU A 27 10.75 -34.58 -25.40
CA LEU A 27 10.48 -35.77 -26.21
C LEU A 27 11.68 -36.71 -26.26
N ASP A 28 11.43 -37.98 -26.63
CA ASP A 28 12.48 -38.97 -26.88
C ASP A 28 13.42 -38.48 -28.00
N GLY A 29 14.69 -38.26 -27.64
CA GLY A 29 15.74 -37.76 -28.54
C GLY A 29 16.20 -36.34 -28.23
N ASP A 30 15.45 -35.56 -27.45
CA ASP A 30 15.88 -34.24 -27.00
C ASP A 30 17.05 -34.35 -26.01
N GLN A 31 18.09 -33.54 -26.23
CA GLN A 31 19.29 -33.55 -25.40
C GLN A 31 19.16 -32.47 -24.30
N VAL A 32 18.47 -32.83 -23.22
CA VAL A 32 18.28 -31.98 -22.03
C VAL A 32 18.91 -32.65 -20.82
N GLU A 33 19.97 -32.05 -20.29
CA GLU A 33 20.68 -32.51 -19.10
C GLU A 33 20.40 -31.58 -17.91
N GLY A 34 20.29 -32.12 -16.71
CA GLY A 34 20.10 -31.32 -15.49
C GLY A 34 18.65 -31.00 -15.12
N GLN A 35 17.68 -31.76 -15.63
CA GLN A 35 16.27 -31.69 -15.21
C GLN A 35 16.13 -31.70 -13.68
N GLY A 36 15.40 -30.73 -13.12
CA GLY A 36 15.17 -30.60 -11.68
C GLY A 36 16.40 -30.21 -10.87
N ARG A 37 17.47 -29.69 -11.50
CA ARG A 37 18.69 -29.20 -10.83
C ARG A 37 18.84 -27.69 -11.01
N ASN A 38 19.80 -27.11 -10.31
CA ASN A 38 20.12 -25.68 -10.42
C ASN A 38 20.93 -25.34 -11.69
N GLU A 39 21.43 -26.34 -12.42
CA GLU A 39 22.09 -26.19 -13.71
C GLU A 39 21.39 -27.08 -14.74
N LEU A 40 21.02 -26.50 -15.87
CA LEU A 40 20.31 -27.13 -16.98
C LEU A 40 21.10 -26.87 -18.26
N THR A 41 21.30 -27.90 -19.09
CA THR A 41 21.97 -27.78 -20.38
C THR A 41 21.11 -28.38 -21.48
N ILE A 42 20.86 -27.60 -22.53
CA ILE A 42 20.06 -27.99 -23.68
C ILE A 42 20.96 -27.99 -24.91
N SER A 43 21.00 -29.11 -25.63
CA SER A 43 21.75 -29.24 -26.88
C SER A 43 20.82 -29.64 -28.03
N SER A 44 21.05 -29.12 -29.23
CA SER A 44 20.31 -29.54 -30.42
C SER A 44 21.08 -29.25 -31.70
N SER A 45 20.92 -30.08 -32.72
CA SER A 45 21.39 -29.78 -34.08
C SER A 45 20.48 -28.81 -34.84
N SER A 46 19.28 -28.53 -34.32
CA SER A 46 18.28 -27.65 -34.93
C SER A 46 18.02 -26.44 -34.04
N LEU A 47 18.28 -25.23 -34.58
CA LEU A 47 17.98 -23.98 -33.87
C LEU A 47 16.48 -23.85 -33.54
N LYS A 48 15.61 -24.37 -34.41
CA LYS A 48 14.16 -24.37 -34.19
C LYS A 48 13.80 -25.21 -32.95
N ASN A 49 14.39 -26.39 -32.82
CA ASN A 49 14.15 -27.28 -31.68
C ASN A 49 14.74 -26.69 -30.39
N LEU A 50 15.95 -26.13 -30.46
CA LEU A 50 16.56 -25.46 -29.31
C LEU A 50 15.68 -24.33 -28.78
N ASN A 51 15.17 -23.46 -29.67
CA ASN A 51 14.31 -22.34 -29.26
C ASN A 51 12.97 -22.82 -28.70
N ASP A 52 12.41 -23.90 -29.24
CA ASP A 52 11.18 -24.52 -28.70
C ASP A 52 11.40 -25.03 -27.27
N LEU A 53 12.48 -25.80 -27.03
CA LEU A 53 12.84 -26.27 -25.69
C LEU A 53 13.12 -25.12 -24.72
N LEU A 54 13.85 -24.08 -25.15
CA LEU A 54 14.11 -22.90 -24.32
C LEU A 54 12.83 -22.15 -23.92
N SER A 55 11.81 -22.14 -24.78
CA SER A 55 10.51 -21.50 -24.49
C SER A 55 9.70 -22.23 -23.41
N LYS A 56 10.04 -23.49 -23.14
CA LYS A 56 9.39 -24.38 -22.15
C LYS A 56 10.21 -24.56 -20.88
N VAL A 57 11.30 -23.81 -20.72
CA VAL A 57 12.11 -23.85 -19.49
C VAL A 57 11.28 -23.26 -18.35
N THR A 58 11.12 -24.04 -17.30
CA THR A 58 10.46 -23.63 -16.06
C THR A 58 11.45 -23.51 -14.92
N TYR A 59 11.16 -22.58 -14.03
CA TYR A 59 11.92 -22.36 -12.80
C TYR A 59 11.03 -22.66 -11.61
N THR A 60 11.54 -23.47 -10.67
CA THR A 60 10.87 -23.75 -9.40
C THR A 60 11.77 -23.33 -8.24
N SER A 61 11.29 -22.41 -7.40
CA SER A 61 11.99 -22.01 -6.18
C SER A 61 12.02 -23.17 -5.18
N THR A 62 13.18 -23.47 -4.60
CA THR A 62 13.31 -24.45 -3.51
C THR A 62 13.38 -23.79 -2.14
N ILE A 63 13.46 -22.46 -2.10
CA ILE A 63 13.45 -21.66 -0.87
C ILE A 63 12.07 -21.06 -0.65
N TYR A 64 11.58 -21.14 0.59
CA TYR A 64 10.36 -20.47 1.03
C TYR A 64 10.69 -19.08 1.59
N HIS A 65 10.66 -18.03 0.75
CA HIS A 65 10.77 -16.64 1.19
C HIS A 65 9.94 -15.69 0.33
N ILE A 66 9.18 -14.79 0.96
CA ILE A 66 8.06 -14.05 0.33
C ILE A 66 8.50 -12.89 -0.59
N LYS A 67 9.72 -12.38 -0.39
CA LYS A 67 10.37 -11.36 -1.23
C LYS A 67 11.83 -11.77 -1.43
N THR A 68 12.11 -12.55 -2.47
CA THR A 68 13.48 -12.94 -2.80
C THR A 68 13.66 -12.92 -4.31
N SER A 69 14.91 -12.85 -4.73
CA SER A 69 15.29 -12.91 -6.12
C SER A 69 16.35 -14.00 -6.30
N ASP A 70 16.29 -14.67 -7.43
CA ASP A 70 17.32 -15.62 -7.86
C ASP A 70 18.08 -15.02 -9.05
N LEU A 71 19.38 -15.27 -9.11
CA LEU A 71 20.20 -14.83 -10.23
C LEU A 71 20.29 -15.98 -11.23
N ALA A 72 19.74 -15.77 -12.42
CA ALA A 72 19.84 -16.70 -13.52
C ALA A 72 20.97 -16.28 -14.47
N THR A 73 21.81 -17.24 -14.82
CA THR A 73 22.86 -17.10 -15.82
C THR A 73 22.51 -17.97 -17.01
N LEU A 74 22.47 -17.38 -18.20
CA LEU A 74 22.39 -18.09 -19.46
C LEU A 74 23.73 -17.95 -20.19
N THR A 75 24.32 -19.08 -20.55
CA THR A 75 25.59 -19.16 -21.26
C THR A 75 25.37 -19.83 -22.61
N TYR A 76 25.84 -19.16 -23.67
CA TYR A 76 25.87 -19.69 -25.02
C TYR A 76 27.25 -19.39 -25.62
N GLU A 77 28.04 -20.44 -25.84
CA GLU A 77 29.44 -20.32 -26.23
C GLU A 77 30.21 -19.42 -25.24
N GLU A 78 30.86 -18.35 -25.72
CA GLU A 78 31.58 -17.37 -24.90
C GLU A 78 30.67 -16.25 -24.35
N HIS A 79 29.39 -16.25 -24.73
CA HIS A 79 28.45 -15.19 -24.37
C HIS A 79 27.70 -15.58 -23.09
N LYS A 80 27.55 -14.59 -22.20
CA LYS A 80 26.85 -14.74 -20.93
C LYS A 80 25.81 -13.65 -20.78
N ALA A 81 24.57 -14.04 -20.51
CA ALA A 81 23.51 -13.15 -20.09
C ALA A 81 23.15 -13.46 -18.63
N ILE A 82 22.99 -12.42 -17.82
CA ILE A 82 22.63 -12.53 -16.41
C ILE A 82 21.34 -11.75 -16.21
N PHE A 83 20.34 -12.37 -15.61
CA PHE A 83 19.06 -11.73 -15.33
C PHE A 83 18.50 -12.21 -13.98
N ILE A 84 17.54 -11.45 -13.46
CA ILE A 84 16.97 -11.69 -12.14
C ILE A 84 15.60 -12.36 -12.29
N ILE A 85 15.41 -13.50 -11.61
CA ILE A 85 14.10 -14.13 -11.44
C ILE A 85 13.51 -13.61 -10.12
N MET A 86 12.45 -12.81 -10.23
CA MET A 86 11.73 -12.30 -9.06
C MET A 86 10.80 -13.38 -8.51
N ILE A 87 11.12 -13.95 -7.35
CA ILE A 87 10.26 -14.91 -6.68
C ILE A 87 9.25 -14.13 -5.86
N ARG A 88 8.00 -14.13 -6.33
CA ARG A 88 6.88 -13.46 -5.67
C ARG A 88 5.79 -14.48 -5.40
N ARG A 89 5.28 -14.48 -4.17
CA ARG A 89 4.04 -15.20 -3.87
C ARG A 89 2.87 -14.42 -4.48
N PRO A 90 1.97 -15.05 -5.26
CA PRO A 90 0.71 -14.42 -5.61
C PRO A 90 -0.03 -14.03 -4.33
N SER A 91 -0.56 -12.81 -4.27
CA SER A 91 -1.44 -12.40 -3.19
C SER A 91 -2.63 -13.35 -3.12
N VAL A 92 -2.99 -13.82 -1.92
CA VAL A 92 -4.20 -14.62 -1.75
C VAL A 92 -5.40 -13.76 -2.18
N PRO A 93 -6.28 -14.25 -3.06
CA PRO A 93 -7.40 -13.46 -3.53
C PRO A 93 -8.35 -13.15 -2.37
N VAL A 94 -8.93 -11.94 -2.40
CA VAL A 94 -10.05 -11.60 -1.52
C VAL A 94 -11.23 -12.49 -1.91
N LEU A 95 -11.74 -13.28 -0.96
CA LEU A 95 -12.71 -14.35 -1.25
C LEU A 95 -14.16 -13.88 -1.39
N TYR A 96 -14.46 -12.62 -1.06
CA TYR A 96 -15.80 -12.06 -1.20
C TYR A 96 -15.85 -11.04 -2.34
N ASP A 97 -16.96 -11.04 -3.08
CA ASP A 97 -17.23 -10.04 -4.10
C ASP A 97 -17.70 -8.74 -3.43
N PRO A 98 -16.94 -7.64 -3.53
CA PRO A 98 -17.34 -6.35 -2.95
C PRO A 98 -18.49 -5.69 -3.72
N GLY A 99 -18.98 -6.29 -4.81
CA GLY A 99 -20.01 -5.73 -5.67
C GLY A 99 -19.48 -4.57 -6.52
N LYS A 100 -20.38 -3.93 -7.26
CA LYS A 100 -20.06 -2.83 -8.20
C LYS A 100 -20.55 -1.45 -7.75
N ASP A 101 -21.36 -1.39 -6.71
CA ASP A 101 -21.97 -0.15 -6.22
C ASP A 101 -21.15 0.42 -5.04
N VAL A 102 -21.15 1.75 -4.90
CA VAL A 102 -20.38 2.42 -3.84
C VAL A 102 -20.82 1.96 -2.45
N ASN A 103 -22.10 1.64 -2.24
CA ASN A 103 -22.58 1.20 -0.92
C ASN A 103 -22.04 -0.19 -0.53
N SER A 104 -21.64 -1.03 -1.49
CA SER A 104 -21.03 -2.34 -1.23
C SER A 104 -19.50 -2.28 -1.20
N GLN A 105 -18.90 -1.31 -1.91
CA GLN A 105 -17.45 -1.17 -2.01
C GLN A 105 -16.83 -0.28 -0.93
N VAL A 106 -17.58 0.67 -0.37
CA VAL A 106 -17.07 1.70 0.55
C VAL A 106 -17.87 1.72 1.85
N THR A 107 -17.14 1.74 2.97
CA THR A 107 -17.69 2.12 4.28
C THR A 107 -17.08 3.45 4.71
N ILE A 108 -17.90 4.38 5.18
CA ILE A 108 -17.41 5.62 5.80
C ILE A 108 -17.06 5.31 7.25
N ILE A 109 -15.87 5.71 7.68
CA ILE A 109 -15.45 5.57 9.06
C ILE A 109 -15.07 6.93 9.64
N THR A 110 -15.47 7.14 10.89
CA THR A 110 -15.16 8.37 11.61
C THR A 110 -14.93 8.07 13.09
N LYS A 111 -14.34 9.03 13.78
CA LYS A 111 -14.09 8.97 15.21
C LYS A 111 -14.60 10.23 15.87
N THR A 112 -15.30 10.08 16.98
CA THR A 112 -15.79 11.21 17.78
C THR A 112 -15.27 11.21 19.21
N PHE A 113 -15.27 12.40 19.82
CA PHE A 113 -15.03 12.62 21.25
C PHE A 113 -15.76 13.89 21.68
N LEU A 114 -16.87 13.74 22.40
CA LEU A 114 -17.67 14.84 22.94
C LEU A 114 -18.23 15.82 21.85
N ARG A 115 -18.32 15.38 20.58
CA ARG A 115 -18.72 16.21 19.43
C ARG A 115 -19.97 15.68 18.71
N TYR A 116 -20.99 15.26 19.48
CA TYR A 116 -22.22 14.69 18.91
C TYR A 116 -22.98 15.66 18.01
N LYS A 117 -22.92 16.96 18.29
CA LYS A 117 -23.56 17.97 17.45
C LYS A 117 -22.97 17.99 16.04
N GLU A 118 -21.64 18.02 15.95
CA GLU A 118 -20.88 17.97 14.70
C GLU A 118 -21.09 16.65 13.99
N LEU A 119 -20.96 15.53 14.72
CA LEU A 119 -21.20 14.19 14.18
C LEU A 119 -22.59 14.03 13.57
N ASN A 120 -23.64 14.56 14.23
CA ASN A 120 -25.00 14.50 13.70
C ASN A 120 -25.17 15.33 12.42
N ILE A 121 -24.47 16.46 12.29
CA ILE A 121 -24.43 17.25 11.06
C ILE A 121 -23.73 16.45 9.94
N LEU A 122 -22.58 15.83 10.25
CA LEU A 122 -21.87 14.96 9.32
C LEU A 122 -22.79 13.84 8.82
N ILE A 123 -23.40 13.07 9.73
CA ILE A 123 -24.29 11.96 9.39
C ILE A 123 -25.47 12.44 8.54
N ALA A 124 -26.12 13.54 8.92
CA ALA A 124 -27.24 14.08 8.16
C ALA A 124 -26.82 14.50 6.74
N SER A 125 -25.66 15.14 6.59
CA SER A 125 -25.12 15.54 5.30
C SER A 125 -24.75 14.33 4.43
N ILE A 126 -24.14 13.28 5.00
CA ILE A 126 -23.88 12.01 4.29
C ILE A 126 -25.20 11.42 3.81
N ARG A 127 -26.21 11.31 4.68
CA ARG A 127 -27.49 10.66 4.34
C ARG A 127 -28.27 11.38 3.24
N LYS A 128 -28.03 12.68 3.04
CA LYS A 128 -28.59 13.45 1.93
C LYS A 128 -28.12 12.96 0.55
N PHE A 129 -26.87 12.50 0.45
CA PHE A 129 -26.26 12.08 -0.83
C PHE A 129 -26.07 10.55 -0.92
N TYR A 130 -25.85 9.90 0.21
CA TYR A 130 -25.56 8.48 0.37
C TYR A 130 -26.47 7.85 1.44
N PRO A 131 -27.77 7.67 1.17
CA PRO A 131 -28.76 7.24 2.18
C PRO A 131 -28.55 5.81 2.70
N LYS A 132 -27.84 4.96 1.95
CA LYS A 132 -27.62 3.54 2.26
C LYS A 132 -26.18 3.18 2.66
N ILE A 133 -25.23 4.10 2.49
CA ILE A 133 -23.81 3.78 2.73
C ILE A 133 -23.59 3.45 4.21
N LYS A 134 -22.76 2.44 4.47
CA LYS A 134 -22.42 2.06 5.85
C LYS A 134 -21.56 3.15 6.50
N ILE A 135 -21.88 3.52 7.73
CA ILE A 135 -21.08 4.44 8.56
C ILE A 135 -20.67 3.71 9.83
N ILE A 136 -19.39 3.71 10.15
CA ILE A 136 -18.86 3.22 11.44
C ILE A 136 -18.33 4.41 12.23
N VAL A 137 -18.81 4.54 13.47
CA VAL A 137 -18.39 5.58 14.41
C VAL A 137 -17.64 4.92 15.55
N ALA A 138 -16.35 5.24 15.70
CA ALA A 138 -15.59 4.91 16.90
C ALA A 138 -15.68 6.07 17.90
N ASP A 139 -16.02 5.77 19.15
CA ASP A 139 -16.35 6.79 20.15
C ASP A 139 -15.62 6.53 21.47
N ASP A 140 -14.75 7.45 21.88
CA ASP A 140 -14.05 7.41 23.17
C ASP A 140 -14.50 8.53 24.12
N SER A 141 -15.72 9.03 23.94
CA SER A 141 -16.33 10.05 24.79
C SER A 141 -16.44 9.58 26.25
N LEU A 142 -16.30 10.54 27.18
CA LEU A 142 -16.40 10.26 28.62
C LEU A 142 -17.77 9.70 29.02
N LYS A 143 -18.83 10.18 28.37
CA LYS A 143 -20.22 9.75 28.55
C LYS A 143 -20.85 9.61 27.17
N PRO A 144 -20.78 8.40 26.56
CA PRO A 144 -21.24 8.24 25.20
C PRO A 144 -22.75 8.48 25.02
N GLU A 145 -23.14 9.24 24.01
CA GLU A 145 -24.53 9.38 23.57
C GLU A 145 -24.84 8.34 22.49
N SER A 146 -26.09 7.86 22.42
CA SER A 146 -26.47 6.86 21.41
C SER A 146 -26.53 7.47 20.01
N VAL A 147 -25.73 6.95 19.08
CA VAL A 147 -25.78 7.31 17.67
C VAL A 147 -26.55 6.24 16.91
N THR A 148 -27.74 6.57 16.40
CA THR A 148 -28.62 5.64 15.70
C THR A 148 -28.97 6.12 14.30
N GLY A 149 -29.26 5.19 13.41
CA GLY A 149 -29.68 5.48 12.05
C GLY A 149 -29.53 4.28 11.12
N ASN A 150 -30.06 4.41 9.90
CA ASN A 150 -29.92 3.38 8.87
C ASN A 150 -28.43 3.09 8.61
N ASN A 151 -28.01 1.82 8.62
CA ASN A 151 -26.63 1.38 8.35
C ASN A 151 -25.54 2.16 9.12
N ILE A 152 -25.79 2.45 10.40
CA ILE A 152 -24.80 3.02 11.31
C ILE A 152 -24.41 1.98 12.36
N GLU A 153 -23.11 1.77 12.53
CA GLU A 153 -22.56 1.00 13.64
C GLU A 153 -21.76 1.94 14.55
N HIS A 154 -22.09 1.92 15.84
CA HIS A 154 -21.49 2.79 16.84
C HIS A 154 -20.73 1.93 17.85
N TYR A 155 -19.41 2.09 17.88
CA TYR A 155 -18.51 1.33 18.73
C TYR A 155 -17.94 2.23 19.83
N ILE A 156 -18.30 1.89 21.08
CA ILE A 156 -17.83 2.61 22.26
C ILE A 156 -16.52 2.01 22.74
N MET A 157 -15.52 2.87 22.93
CA MET A 157 -14.21 2.56 23.48
C MET A 157 -14.09 3.00 24.94
N PRO A 158 -13.08 2.52 25.68
CA PRO A 158 -12.69 3.17 26.92
C PRO A 158 -12.48 4.68 26.72
N PRO A 159 -12.77 5.53 27.71
CA PRO A 159 -12.66 6.97 27.53
C PRO A 159 -11.25 7.43 27.17
N ALA A 160 -11.16 8.44 26.31
CA ALA A 160 -9.94 9.18 25.96
C ALA A 160 -8.74 8.32 25.48
N GLN A 161 -9.00 7.22 24.76
CA GLN A 161 -7.94 6.39 24.16
C GLN A 161 -7.18 7.10 23.03
N GLY A 162 -7.82 8.09 22.41
CA GLY A 162 -7.22 9.00 21.46
C GLY A 162 -7.45 8.63 20.00
N TRP A 163 -6.98 9.52 19.13
CA TRP A 163 -7.29 9.55 17.70
C TRP A 163 -7.00 8.24 16.95
N PHE A 164 -5.80 7.69 17.14
CA PHE A 164 -5.37 6.48 16.42
C PHE A 164 -5.98 5.18 16.96
N ALA A 165 -6.28 5.13 18.25
CA ALA A 165 -7.01 3.99 18.81
C ALA A 165 -8.40 3.87 18.15
N GLY A 166 -9.10 5.00 17.98
CA GLY A 166 -10.41 5.01 17.31
C GLY A 166 -10.32 4.66 15.83
N ARG A 167 -9.28 5.11 15.13
CA ARG A 167 -9.00 4.70 13.73
C ARG A 167 -8.80 3.20 13.60
N ASN A 168 -7.94 2.63 14.44
CA ASN A 168 -7.67 1.18 14.42
C ASN A 168 -8.92 0.37 14.77
N LEU A 169 -9.73 0.84 15.73
CA LEU A 169 -11.01 0.20 16.02
C LEU A 169 -11.91 0.21 14.79
N ALA A 170 -12.20 1.38 14.20
CA ALA A 170 -13.07 1.45 13.04
C ALA A 170 -12.54 0.62 11.85
N LEU A 171 -11.22 0.65 11.59
CA LEU A 171 -10.56 -0.14 10.55
C LEU A 171 -10.70 -1.65 10.76
N SER A 172 -10.71 -2.11 12.02
CA SER A 172 -10.88 -3.52 12.37
C SER A 172 -12.30 -4.05 12.08
N GLN A 173 -13.29 -3.16 12.00
CA GLN A 173 -14.69 -3.51 11.76
C GLN A 173 -15.06 -3.49 10.27
N LEU A 174 -14.15 -3.06 9.39
CA LEU A 174 -14.42 -2.95 7.96
C LEU A 174 -14.52 -4.30 7.25
N THR A 175 -15.56 -4.46 6.45
CA THR A 175 -15.75 -5.61 5.55
C THR A 175 -15.76 -5.23 4.07
N THR A 176 -15.61 -3.95 3.75
CA THR A 176 -15.64 -3.42 2.38
C THR A 176 -14.23 -3.30 1.81
N LYS A 177 -14.11 -3.34 0.47
CA LYS A 177 -12.83 -3.22 -0.25
C LYS A 177 -12.10 -1.91 0.07
N TYR A 178 -12.86 -0.82 0.17
CA TYR A 178 -12.36 0.49 0.52
C TYR A 178 -13.06 1.03 1.77
N PHE A 179 -12.42 2.01 2.39
CA PHE A 179 -13.06 2.87 3.37
C PHE A 179 -12.73 4.33 3.11
N LEU A 180 -13.66 5.20 3.48
CA LEU A 180 -13.47 6.64 3.47
C LEU A 180 -13.28 7.10 4.91
N TRP A 181 -12.10 7.63 5.24
CA TRP A 181 -11.90 8.31 6.51
C TRP A 181 -12.40 9.75 6.43
N ILE A 182 -13.13 10.17 7.46
CA ILE A 182 -13.56 11.55 7.61
C ILE A 182 -13.62 11.98 9.08
N ASP A 183 -13.27 13.22 9.36
CA ASP A 183 -13.41 13.81 10.69
C ASP A 183 -14.89 14.15 10.96
N ASP A 184 -15.32 13.99 12.21
CA ASP A 184 -16.72 14.17 12.66
C ASP A 184 -17.23 15.62 12.55
N ASP A 185 -16.35 16.59 12.25
CA ASP A 185 -16.67 18.01 12.03
C ASP A 185 -16.73 18.43 10.56
N PHE A 186 -16.74 17.48 9.63
CA PHE A 186 -16.90 17.74 8.20
C PHE A 186 -18.36 17.65 7.75
N GLU A 187 -18.66 18.25 6.59
CA GLU A 187 -19.99 18.28 6.01
C GLU A 187 -19.93 17.95 4.51
N PHE A 188 -20.70 16.94 4.09
CA PHE A 188 -20.83 16.55 2.68
C PHE A 188 -21.55 17.63 1.87
N LEU A 189 -21.00 17.94 0.70
CA LEU A 189 -21.57 18.87 -0.26
C LEU A 189 -22.06 18.12 -1.51
N LYS A 190 -22.74 18.84 -2.40
CA LYS A 190 -23.23 18.27 -3.67
C LYS A 190 -22.07 17.83 -4.57
N GLU A 191 -20.91 18.47 -4.41
CA GLU A 191 -19.69 18.23 -5.15
C GLU A 191 -18.89 17.04 -4.58
N THR A 192 -19.22 16.57 -3.37
CA THR A 192 -18.55 15.44 -2.75
C THR A 192 -18.98 14.13 -3.42
N ARG A 193 -18.07 13.50 -4.17
CA ARG A 193 -18.36 12.31 -4.99
C ARG A 193 -17.42 11.16 -4.65
N ILE A 194 -17.88 10.23 -3.82
CA ILE A 194 -17.14 9.01 -3.44
C ILE A 194 -16.86 8.15 -4.68
N GLU A 195 -17.77 8.14 -5.67
CA GLU A 195 -17.61 7.39 -6.92
C GLU A 195 -16.31 7.76 -7.65
N ARG A 196 -15.92 9.05 -7.59
CA ARG A 196 -14.70 9.53 -8.26
C ARG A 196 -13.43 8.99 -7.61
N PHE A 197 -13.43 8.85 -6.28
CA PHE A 197 -12.31 8.22 -5.60
C PHE A 197 -12.20 6.75 -6.01
N VAL A 198 -13.32 6.02 -6.00
CA VAL A 198 -13.36 4.61 -6.38
C VAL A 198 -12.88 4.42 -7.82
N GLU A 199 -13.37 5.23 -8.77
CA GLU A 199 -12.96 5.20 -10.19
C GLU A 199 -11.43 5.26 -10.36
N ILE A 200 -10.77 6.15 -9.64
CA ILE A 200 -9.31 6.31 -9.68
C ILE A 200 -8.59 5.15 -8.98
N MET A 201 -9.08 4.72 -7.81
CA MET A 201 -8.50 3.59 -7.08
C MET A 201 -8.57 2.27 -7.87
N GLU A 202 -9.61 2.08 -8.70
CA GLU A 202 -9.76 0.91 -9.56
C GLU A 202 -8.88 1.01 -10.82
N ALA A 203 -8.78 2.20 -11.41
CA ALA A 203 -7.95 2.45 -12.59
C ALA A 203 -6.44 2.42 -12.29
N VAL A 204 -6.05 2.65 -11.04
CA VAL A 204 -4.66 2.67 -10.58
C VAL A 204 -4.48 1.62 -9.46
N PRO A 205 -4.29 0.33 -9.78
CA PRO A 205 -4.24 -0.73 -8.77
C PRO A 205 -3.11 -0.60 -7.73
N GLN A 206 -2.02 0.08 -8.10
CA GLN A 206 -0.85 0.33 -7.24
C GLN A 206 -1.07 1.42 -6.18
N LEU A 207 -2.22 2.08 -6.19
CA LEU A 207 -2.56 3.16 -5.28
C LEU A 207 -3.29 2.60 -4.04
N ASP A 208 -2.76 2.92 -2.85
CA ASP A 208 -3.27 2.46 -1.56
C ASP A 208 -4.19 3.48 -0.89
N ILE A 209 -3.88 4.77 -1.00
CA ILE A 209 -4.59 5.89 -0.35
C ILE A 209 -4.77 7.07 -1.29
N LEU A 210 -6.00 7.54 -1.46
CA LEU A 210 -6.36 8.71 -2.25
C LEU A 210 -7.01 9.78 -1.36
N GLY A 211 -6.30 10.88 -1.13
CA GLY A 211 -6.77 12.04 -0.36
C GLY A 211 -7.71 12.94 -1.15
N GLY A 212 -8.61 13.64 -0.47
CA GLY A 212 -9.46 14.71 -1.01
C GLY A 212 -9.02 16.08 -0.53
N ALA A 213 -9.70 17.15 -0.94
CA ALA A 213 -9.41 18.52 -0.53
C ALA A 213 -10.50 19.07 0.41
N VAL A 214 -10.12 19.67 1.53
CA VAL A 214 -11.11 20.20 2.49
C VAL A 214 -11.10 21.72 2.40
N SER A 215 -12.14 22.30 1.83
CA SER A 215 -12.39 23.76 1.74
C SER A 215 -11.38 24.48 0.86
N GLY A 216 -10.87 23.79 -0.16
CA GLY A 216 -9.76 24.28 -0.98
C GLY A 216 -8.40 24.14 -0.31
N ASP A 217 -8.33 23.73 0.97
CA ASP A 217 -7.05 23.42 1.61
C ASP A 217 -6.59 22.03 1.15
N GLN A 218 -5.51 22.06 0.36
CA GLN A 218 -4.78 20.87 -0.06
C GLN A 218 -3.63 20.64 0.91
N PHE A 219 -3.86 19.77 1.90
CA PHE A 219 -2.79 19.33 2.80
C PHE A 219 -2.20 18.02 2.26
N TYR A 220 -1.05 18.12 1.61
CA TYR A 220 -0.22 17.00 1.22
C TYR A 220 1.27 17.32 1.40
N PHE A 221 2.09 16.28 1.54
CA PHE A 221 3.53 16.42 1.76
C PHE A 221 4.28 15.17 1.30
N ILE A 222 5.58 15.34 1.09
CA ILE A 222 6.58 14.29 0.92
C ILE A 222 7.26 14.03 2.27
N LEU A 223 7.70 12.79 2.47
CA LEU A 223 8.54 12.38 3.56
C LEU A 223 9.99 12.21 3.07
N GLU A 224 10.92 12.84 3.79
CA GLU A 224 12.34 12.51 3.69
C GLU A 224 12.77 11.81 4.98
N TYR A 225 13.52 10.72 4.83
CA TYR A 225 14.12 10.01 5.96
C TYR A 225 15.63 10.08 5.85
N ASP A 226 16.26 10.80 6.77
CA ASP A 226 17.71 10.78 6.97
C ASP A 226 18.03 9.61 7.91
N GLU A 227 18.73 8.60 7.42
CA GLU A 227 19.15 7.49 8.27
C GLU A 227 20.11 8.01 9.37
N GLY A 228 19.90 7.55 10.60
CA GLY A 228 20.72 7.92 11.75
C GLY A 228 21.35 6.69 12.38
N ASP A 229 22.25 6.90 13.33
CA ASP A 229 22.95 5.79 13.99
C ASP A 229 22.12 5.17 15.12
N GLU A 230 22.66 4.11 15.74
CA GLU A 230 22.01 3.40 16.86
C GLU A 230 21.74 4.30 18.08
N ASN A 231 22.50 5.39 18.24
CA ASN A 231 22.42 6.29 19.39
C ASN A 231 21.43 7.42 19.19
N ASP A 232 21.31 7.97 17.98
CA ASP A 232 20.46 9.13 17.68
C ASP A 232 19.18 8.76 16.94
N GLY A 233 19.17 7.63 16.22
CA GLY A 233 18.06 7.22 15.34
C GLY A 233 17.94 8.10 14.11
N GLY A 234 17.24 7.63 13.08
CA GLY A 234 17.08 8.38 11.83
C GLY A 234 16.06 9.51 11.92
N CYS A 235 16.27 10.58 11.15
CA CYS A 235 15.38 11.71 11.10
C CYS A 235 14.28 11.56 10.03
N LEU A 236 13.00 11.62 10.38
CA LEU A 236 11.94 11.82 9.38
C LEU A 236 11.62 13.32 9.26
N ARG A 237 11.34 13.81 8.05
CA ARG A 237 11.01 15.21 7.76
C ARG A 237 9.78 15.29 6.87
N ARG A 238 8.88 16.22 7.17
CA ARG A 238 7.73 16.53 6.30
C ARG A 238 8.06 17.72 5.42
N ILE A 239 7.99 17.53 4.11
CA ILE A 239 8.32 18.55 3.13
C ILE A 239 7.08 18.86 2.31
N ARG A 240 6.75 20.14 2.22
CA ARG A 240 5.64 20.57 1.35
C ARG A 240 6.07 20.37 -0.10
N GLY A 241 5.39 19.48 -0.80
CA GLY A 241 5.71 19.13 -2.17
C GLY A 241 4.97 17.87 -2.60
N PHE A 242 5.22 17.45 -3.84
CA PHE A 242 4.76 16.21 -4.42
C PHE A 242 5.86 15.59 -5.28
N HIS A 243 5.81 14.27 -5.51
CA HIS A 243 6.84 13.57 -6.27
C HIS A 243 6.67 13.82 -7.78
N GLN A 244 5.57 13.35 -8.34
CA GLN A 244 5.24 13.56 -9.76
C GLN A 244 3.70 13.59 -9.96
N PRO A 245 3.21 14.18 -11.07
CA PRO A 245 1.79 14.07 -11.45
C PRO A 245 1.38 12.61 -11.68
N LEU A 246 0.12 12.30 -11.39
CA LEU A 246 -0.46 10.99 -11.70
C LEU A 246 -0.82 10.92 -13.19
N PRO A 247 -0.26 9.97 -13.97
CA PRO A 247 -0.57 9.85 -15.39
C PRO A 247 -2.07 9.65 -15.64
N GLY A 248 -2.65 10.45 -16.55
CA GLY A 248 -4.07 10.36 -16.94
C GLY A 248 -5.05 11.08 -16.02
N TYR A 249 -4.58 11.70 -14.94
CA TYR A 249 -5.42 12.42 -13.98
C TYR A 249 -4.86 13.81 -13.67
N ASP A 250 -5.31 14.80 -14.43
CA ASP A 250 -4.90 16.19 -14.25
C ASP A 250 -5.24 16.69 -12.83
N GLY A 251 -4.30 17.42 -12.22
CA GLY A 251 -4.44 17.92 -10.85
C GLY A 251 -4.23 16.88 -9.75
N CYS A 252 -3.88 15.64 -10.09
CA CYS A 252 -3.55 14.59 -9.13
C CYS A 252 -2.04 14.38 -9.03
N PHE A 253 -1.52 14.15 -7.82
CA PHE A 253 -0.08 14.02 -7.58
C PHE A 253 0.25 12.86 -6.63
N LEU A 254 1.44 12.27 -6.82
CA LEU A 254 2.04 11.28 -5.91
C LEU A 254 2.61 11.99 -4.68
N VAL A 255 2.24 11.54 -3.49
CA VAL A 255 2.63 12.17 -2.21
C VAL A 255 2.79 11.10 -1.11
N ASP A 256 3.48 11.41 -0.01
CA ASP A 256 3.65 10.44 1.08
C ASP A 256 2.63 10.62 2.21
N GLY A 257 1.92 11.75 2.21
CA GLY A 257 0.84 11.97 3.15
C GLY A 257 -0.23 12.91 2.64
N VAL A 258 -1.45 12.67 3.12
CA VAL A 258 -2.69 13.35 2.71
C VAL A 258 -3.46 13.85 3.93
N THR A 259 -4.41 14.75 3.67
CA THR A 259 -5.33 15.29 4.69
C THR A 259 -6.23 14.22 5.30
N ASN A 260 -6.93 14.55 6.40
CA ASN A 260 -7.91 13.69 7.09
C ASN A 260 -9.24 13.52 6.31
N TYR A 261 -9.16 13.49 4.99
CA TYR A 261 -10.24 13.12 4.09
C TYR A 261 -9.60 12.27 3.00
N PHE A 262 -9.79 10.96 3.05
CA PHE A 262 -9.16 10.06 2.09
C PHE A 262 -9.94 8.76 1.95
N LEU A 263 -9.94 8.20 0.74
CA LEU A 263 -10.35 6.83 0.46
C LEU A 263 -9.11 5.94 0.49
N ALA A 264 -9.18 4.78 1.12
CA ALA A 264 -8.06 3.85 1.17
C ALA A 264 -8.49 2.41 0.97
N ARG A 265 -7.56 1.59 0.47
CA ARG A 265 -7.67 0.13 0.43
C ARG A 265 -7.68 -0.42 1.85
N THR A 266 -8.74 -1.15 2.18
CA THR A 266 -8.94 -1.67 3.53
C THR A 266 -7.82 -2.63 3.93
N ASP A 267 -7.42 -3.54 3.04
CA ASP A 267 -6.35 -4.50 3.26
C ASP A 267 -4.98 -3.83 3.43
N ALA A 268 -4.66 -2.86 2.57
CA ALA A 268 -3.40 -2.13 2.60
C ALA A 268 -3.20 -1.35 3.90
N VAL A 269 -4.21 -0.63 4.39
CA VAL A 269 -4.09 0.10 5.66
C VAL A 269 -4.18 -0.86 6.86
N ARG A 270 -4.94 -1.95 6.76
CA ARG A 270 -5.03 -2.94 7.84
C ARG A 270 -3.74 -3.71 8.09
N SER A 271 -2.89 -3.92 7.07
CA SER A 271 -1.62 -4.64 7.25
C SER A 271 -0.59 -3.89 8.10
N VAL A 272 -0.78 -2.60 8.30
CA VAL A 272 0.16 -1.68 8.97
C VAL A 272 -0.47 -0.96 10.17
N GLY A 273 -1.75 -0.61 10.07
CA GLY A 273 -2.48 0.12 11.12
C GLY A 273 -1.99 1.55 11.33
N PHE A 274 -2.55 2.19 12.36
CA PHE A 274 -2.17 3.53 12.80
C PHE A 274 -1.32 3.45 14.08
N ASP A 275 -0.02 3.79 13.98
CA ASP A 275 0.95 3.62 15.06
C ASP A 275 0.76 4.64 16.21
N PRO A 276 0.47 4.19 17.45
CA PRO A 276 0.26 5.08 18.60
C PRO A 276 1.46 5.99 18.92
N PHE A 277 2.67 5.69 18.46
CA PHE A 277 3.85 6.56 18.63
C PHE A 277 3.65 7.93 17.97
N LEU A 278 2.88 8.00 16.87
CA LEU A 278 2.64 9.26 16.13
C LEU A 278 1.40 10.03 16.64
N LYS A 279 0.84 9.66 17.80
CA LYS A 279 -0.39 10.25 18.39
C LYS A 279 -0.43 11.79 18.40
N ARG A 280 0.70 12.46 18.67
CA ARG A 280 0.76 13.94 18.77
C ARG A 280 0.80 14.67 17.42
N VAL A 281 1.22 14.02 16.33
CA VAL A 281 1.46 14.67 15.03
C VAL A 281 0.60 14.09 13.90
N GLY A 282 -0.08 12.96 14.12
CA GLY A 282 -1.16 12.50 13.24
C GLY A 282 -2.45 13.33 13.38
N HIS A 283 -2.58 14.06 14.50
CA HIS A 283 -3.71 14.95 14.76
C HIS A 283 -3.60 16.31 14.05
N THR A 284 -2.42 16.68 13.51
CA THR A 284 -2.19 17.98 12.85
C THR A 284 -2.70 18.02 11.39
N GLY A 285 -3.75 17.25 11.08
CA GLY A 285 -4.43 17.29 9.78
C GLY A 285 -3.83 16.40 8.70
N SER A 286 -3.04 15.38 9.07
CA SER A 286 -2.38 14.49 8.10
C SER A 286 -2.26 13.04 8.54
N VAL A 287 -2.35 12.14 7.56
CA VAL A 287 -2.12 10.71 7.76
C VAL A 287 -0.66 10.34 7.44
N LEU A 288 -0.05 9.61 8.38
CA LEU A 288 1.08 8.73 8.15
C LEU A 288 0.58 7.33 8.46
N VAL A 289 0.64 6.43 7.48
CA VAL A 289 0.42 5.01 7.72
C VAL A 289 1.80 4.36 7.84
N GLY A 290 2.11 3.83 9.02
CA GLY A 290 3.47 3.43 9.36
C GLY A 290 3.79 2.01 8.91
N ASP A 291 4.88 1.81 8.18
CA ASP A 291 5.62 0.54 8.17
C ASP A 291 7.04 0.82 8.68
N GLN A 292 7.57 -0.08 9.51
CA GLN A 292 8.95 -0.08 9.99
C GLN A 292 9.93 -0.69 8.97
N SER A 293 9.53 -0.84 7.70
CA SER A 293 10.45 -1.23 6.62
C SER A 293 9.92 -0.83 5.23
N PRO A 294 10.78 -0.44 4.27
CA PRO A 294 10.34 -0.02 2.93
C PRO A 294 9.85 -1.19 2.04
N PRO A 295 8.95 -0.92 1.06
CA PRO A 295 8.53 0.40 0.60
C PRO A 295 7.28 0.92 1.34
N PRO A 296 7.12 2.25 1.47
CA PRO A 296 5.94 2.87 2.05
C PRO A 296 4.70 2.59 1.18
N LEU A 297 3.52 2.61 1.82
CA LEU A 297 2.23 2.63 1.13
C LEU A 297 2.19 3.77 0.11
N THR A 298 1.68 3.50 -1.08
CA THR A 298 1.66 4.51 -2.14
C THR A 298 0.44 5.41 -1.93
N SER A 299 0.67 6.66 -1.52
CA SER A 299 -0.37 7.65 -1.23
C SER A 299 -0.47 8.73 -2.34
N TYR A 300 -1.67 9.23 -2.59
CA TYR A 300 -1.98 10.15 -3.69
C TYR A 300 -3.00 11.18 -3.22
N HIS A 301 -3.00 12.38 -3.82
CA HIS A 301 -4.00 13.41 -3.55
C HIS A 301 -4.87 13.68 -4.79
N LEU A 302 -6.19 13.73 -4.58
CA LEU A 302 -7.25 14.14 -5.50
C LEU A 302 -7.92 15.41 -4.95
N GLU A 303 -8.30 16.31 -5.84
CA GLU A 303 -9.10 17.47 -5.49
C GLU A 303 -10.60 17.10 -5.42
N VAL A 304 -11.13 16.86 -4.21
CA VAL A 304 -12.59 16.78 -3.98
C VAL A 304 -12.96 17.64 -2.80
N ILE A 305 -13.79 18.65 -3.04
CA ILE A 305 -14.09 19.77 -2.14
C ILE A 305 -15.08 19.34 -1.02
N LEU A 306 -14.67 19.50 0.24
CA LEU A 306 -15.54 19.40 1.44
C LEU A 306 -15.43 20.63 2.34
N LYS A 307 -16.51 21.12 2.95
CA LYS A 307 -16.46 22.32 3.82
C LYS A 307 -16.10 21.96 5.27
N ARG A 308 -15.11 22.64 5.86
CA ARG A 308 -14.80 22.64 7.30
C ARG A 308 -15.50 23.84 7.95
N ARG A 309 -16.24 23.64 9.03
CA ARG A 309 -16.74 24.76 9.85
C ARG A 309 -15.62 25.27 10.76
N ARG A 310 -15.22 26.54 10.60
CA ARG A 310 -14.26 27.22 11.50
C ARG A 310 -14.81 27.30 12.93
N GLN A 311 -14.01 26.91 13.92
CA GLN A 311 -13.88 27.68 15.15
C GLN A 311 -12.60 28.52 15.03
N GLN A 312 -12.69 29.82 15.29
CA GLN A 312 -11.53 30.70 15.43
C GLN A 312 -10.78 30.34 16.71
N THR A 313 -9.48 30.04 16.61
CA THR A 313 -8.44 30.70 17.40
C THR A 313 -7.03 30.45 16.84
N GLU A 314 -6.28 31.55 16.81
CA GLU A 314 -4.82 31.72 16.75
C GLU A 314 -4.04 31.41 15.46
N ALA A 315 -3.55 32.49 14.88
CA ALA A 315 -2.49 32.54 13.89
C ALA A 315 -1.17 32.06 14.49
N LEU A 316 -0.37 31.34 13.70
CA LEU A 316 1.07 31.33 13.89
C LEU A 316 1.82 31.49 12.56
N SER A 317 2.88 32.26 12.70
CA SER A 317 3.63 33.03 11.73
C SER A 317 4.36 32.20 10.66
N SER A 318 4.53 32.86 9.52
CA SER A 318 5.60 32.62 8.57
C SER A 318 6.96 32.88 9.23
N SER A 319 7.88 31.91 9.19
CA SER A 319 9.33 32.18 9.24
C SER A 319 10.01 31.45 8.08
N PRO A 320 10.96 32.09 7.38
CA PRO A 320 11.79 31.44 6.38
C PRO A 320 13.11 31.03 7.05
N ASP A 321 13.17 29.82 7.60
CA ASP A 321 14.42 29.16 7.98
C ASP A 321 14.20 27.63 7.94
N PRO A 322 15.19 26.82 7.51
CA PRO A 322 15.04 25.37 7.46
C PRO A 322 14.91 24.84 8.89
N LYS A 323 13.70 24.43 9.27
CA LYS A 323 13.44 23.89 10.62
C LYS A 323 14.27 22.61 10.87
N PRO A 324 14.71 22.38 12.12
CA PRO A 324 15.46 21.17 12.50
C PRO A 324 14.59 19.91 12.36
N CYS A 325 15.24 18.74 12.44
CA CYS A 325 14.66 17.40 12.35
C CYS A 325 13.21 17.32 12.86
N THR A 326 12.27 16.85 12.01
CA THR A 326 10.85 16.79 12.42
C THR A 326 10.57 15.60 13.33
N TRP A 327 11.39 14.54 13.23
CA TRP A 327 11.21 13.28 13.94
C TRP A 327 12.53 12.57 14.15
N SER A 328 12.83 12.01 15.31
CA SER A 328 13.91 11.01 15.47
C SER A 328 13.28 9.63 15.66
N ILE A 329 13.55 8.70 14.76
CA ILE A 329 13.09 7.31 14.74
C ILE A 329 14.30 6.42 15.05
N LYS A 330 14.37 5.90 16.27
CA LYS A 330 15.29 4.82 16.59
C LYS A 330 14.72 3.50 16.09
N VAL A 331 15.34 2.93 15.07
CA VAL A 331 15.03 1.57 14.62
C VAL A 331 15.59 0.62 15.66
N GLN A 332 14.74 0.03 16.51
CA GLN A 332 15.17 -1.13 17.30
C GLN A 332 15.30 -2.32 16.34
N THR A 333 16.53 -2.67 15.98
CA THR A 333 16.81 -3.98 15.39
C THR A 333 16.43 -5.05 16.40
N ALA A 334 15.26 -5.67 16.21
CA ALA A 334 14.88 -6.85 16.97
C ALA A 334 15.81 -8.00 16.58
N SER A 335 16.91 -8.18 17.31
CA SER A 335 17.70 -9.40 17.25
C SER A 335 16.82 -10.54 17.77
N ARG A 336 16.24 -11.34 16.87
CA ARG A 336 15.54 -12.57 17.24
C ARG A 336 16.56 -13.55 17.82
N SER A 337 16.70 -13.62 19.13
CA SER A 337 17.27 -14.80 19.78
C SER A 337 16.23 -15.91 19.69
N LEU A 338 16.49 -16.93 18.87
CA LEU A 338 15.74 -18.18 18.87
C LEU A 338 15.87 -18.84 20.25
N HIS A 339 14.89 -18.66 21.12
CA HIS A 339 14.71 -19.54 22.28
C HIS A 339 14.10 -20.86 21.81
N ARG A 340 14.86 -21.94 21.97
CA ARG A 340 14.39 -23.31 21.78
C ARG A 340 13.21 -23.57 22.70
N LEU A 341 12.13 -24.10 22.15
CA LEU A 341 11.05 -24.70 22.93
C LEU A 341 11.60 -25.93 23.69
N PRO A 342 11.24 -26.12 24.98
CA PRO A 342 11.59 -27.33 25.71
C PRO A 342 10.84 -28.54 25.13
N ARG A 343 11.53 -29.69 25.15
CA ARG A 343 11.06 -30.99 24.63
C ARG A 343 9.89 -31.56 25.43
#